data_AF-A0AAF3J5Q3-F1
#
_entry.id   AF-A0AAF3J5Q3-F1
#
_cell.length_a   1.000
_cell.length_b   1.000
_cell.length_c   1.000
_cell.angle_alpha   90.00
_cell.angle_beta   90.00
_cell.angle_gamma   90.00
#
_symmetry.space_group_name_H-M   'P 1'
#
loop_
_entity.id
_entity.type
_entity.pdbx_description
1 polymer ?
#
loop_
_entity_poly.entity_id
_entity_poly.type
_entity_poly.pdbx_seq_one_letter_code
_entity_poly.pdbx_strand_id
1 'polypeptide(L)'
;MKRVTQVLHLQSRCIRGRPKIEPFPSQKPTKSGILDEGATYADMHNAYTDVVHGVPYKEKDIRLALDKSTEEIVKEKNKKLYSQRKVSGVINFDHIPIEDQCVLLFPGQGAQFVGMGKKVLKFVLAFIFGSFWLSIVKKRNGFSKKRQGPQTKLDQTLYCQPAVFVSSIAAWEKLKKEDEGVSTMTTDVAGFSVGEFAALVAGGMLRFGDALQVVKRRAEAMHKCNQLISAGMVTVQVKAVSRLEDAMRDAREIAKEKHEVAVCEVANFLFCGVKVVGATETCLRFLEDNQQQYKFKILKRLPVSGAFHTPLMTDAVPEVAEELRKVELLTPICNIYSNFVGAVYSARKGEIRNAIAKQVVSPVKWEQIQQLLFRKHKDEKFPRVIEVGPGKQLGTMWAKTSKKAHEKYEHYSC
;
A
#
# COMPACT_ATOMS: atom_id res chain seq x y z
N MET A 1 49.39 56.01 -41.23
CA MET A 1 48.07 56.46 -41.69
C MET A 1 47.03 55.75 -40.84
N LYS A 2 46.41 56.46 -39.88
CA LYS A 2 45.00 56.91 -39.93
C LYS A 2 44.00 55.74 -39.99
N ARG A 3 42.93 55.64 -39.20
CA ARG A 3 42.34 56.35 -38.04
C ARG A 3 40.94 55.67 -37.91
N VAL A 4 40.50 55.25 -36.72
CA VAL A 4 39.41 55.91 -35.93
C VAL A 4 38.00 55.67 -36.50
N THR A 5 37.12 54.89 -35.84
CA THR A 5 36.17 55.26 -34.74
C THR A 5 34.79 55.65 -35.27
N GLN A 6 33.76 55.31 -34.49
CA GLN A 6 32.51 56.08 -34.27
C GLN A 6 31.42 56.01 -35.37
N VAL A 7 30.20 55.52 -35.11
CA VAL A 7 29.11 56.00 -34.20
C VAL A 7 28.19 57.01 -34.91
N LEU A 8 26.89 56.91 -34.61
CA LEU A 8 25.78 57.81 -34.98
C LEU A 8 25.42 57.71 -36.47
N HIS A 9 24.20 57.94 -36.93
CA HIS A 9 22.91 58.29 -36.34
C HIS A 9 21.95 58.09 -37.51
N LEU A 10 20.74 57.59 -37.26
CA LEU A 10 19.54 58.19 -37.84
C LEU A 10 18.37 57.78 -36.97
N GLN A 11 18.23 58.57 -35.91
CA GLN A 11 17.01 58.69 -35.12
C GLN A 11 15.88 59.26 -35.98
N SER A 12 14.67 59.09 -35.40
CA SER A 12 13.45 59.89 -35.57
C SER A 12 12.55 59.39 -36.70
N ARG A 13 11.25 59.13 -36.53
CA ARG A 13 10.17 59.72 -35.72
C ARG A 13 9.07 58.62 -35.63
N CYS A 14 8.28 58.32 -34.58
CA CYS A 14 7.45 59.05 -33.62
C CYS A 14 7.22 58.10 -32.40
N ILE A 15 7.30 58.48 -31.12
CA ILE A 15 6.34 59.30 -30.31
C ILE A 15 4.95 58.63 -30.31
N ARG A 16 4.28 58.18 -29.23
CA ARG A 16 4.29 58.44 -27.77
C ARG A 16 3.43 57.34 -27.09
N GLY A 17 3.72 57.00 -25.83
CA GLY A 17 2.74 56.39 -24.91
C GLY A 17 3.07 54.99 -24.38
N ARG A 18 3.93 54.88 -23.37
CA ARG A 18 3.94 53.74 -22.44
C ARG A 18 3.84 54.27 -21.00
N PRO A 19 2.96 53.73 -20.15
CA PRO A 19 2.99 54.03 -18.72
C PRO A 19 4.28 53.48 -18.10
N LYS A 20 4.86 54.24 -17.17
CA LYS A 20 5.99 53.81 -16.34
C LYS A 20 5.53 52.63 -15.47
N ILE A 21 6.16 51.48 -15.64
CA ILE A 21 6.05 50.35 -14.69
C ILE A 21 7.19 50.57 -13.68
N GLU A 22 6.83 50.80 -12.42
CA GLU A 22 7.78 50.82 -11.31
C GLU A 22 8.48 49.45 -11.20
N PRO A 23 9.76 49.40 -10.80
CA PRO A 23 10.45 48.13 -10.64
C PRO A 23 9.83 47.36 -9.47
N PHE A 24 9.27 46.18 -9.74
CA PHE A 24 8.90 45.22 -8.70
C PHE A 24 10.16 44.91 -7.86
N PRO A 25 10.06 44.91 -6.52
CA PRO A 25 11.19 44.54 -5.68
C PRO A 25 11.59 43.10 -5.98
N SER A 26 12.90 42.87 -6.15
CA SER A 26 13.47 41.55 -6.37
C SER A 26 13.29 40.69 -5.12
N GLN A 27 12.18 39.96 -5.06
CA GLN A 27 12.06 38.86 -4.10
C GLN A 27 13.00 37.75 -4.54
N LYS A 28 14.01 37.48 -3.70
CA LYS A 28 14.81 36.26 -3.76
C LYS A 28 13.85 35.06 -3.81
N PRO A 29 14.14 34.01 -4.61
CA PRO A 29 13.28 32.85 -4.67
C PRO A 29 13.26 32.20 -3.28
N THR A 30 12.13 32.32 -2.58
CA THR A 30 11.87 31.55 -1.37
C THR A 30 11.81 30.09 -1.76
N LYS A 31 12.66 29.29 -1.12
CA LYS A 31 12.61 27.83 -1.17
C LYS A 31 11.32 27.37 -0.50
N SER A 32 10.19 27.38 -1.19
CA SER A 32 9.05 26.54 -0.86
C SER A 32 8.44 26.07 -2.17
N GLY A 33 8.82 24.86 -2.57
CA GLY A 33 8.12 24.20 -3.68
C GLY A 33 6.72 23.86 -3.20
N ILE A 34 5.72 24.01 -4.07
CA ILE A 34 4.33 23.53 -3.89
C ILE A 34 4.25 22.10 -3.32
N LEU A 35 5.29 21.29 -3.51
CA LEU A 35 5.45 19.93 -2.97
C LEU A 35 5.69 19.85 -1.45
N ASP A 36 6.06 20.95 -0.79
CA ASP A 36 6.27 21.01 0.67
C ASP A 36 5.01 21.49 1.42
N GLU A 37 4.04 22.08 0.72
CA GLU A 37 2.80 22.62 1.32
C GLU A 37 1.57 21.72 1.10
N GLY A 38 1.62 20.76 0.17
CA GLY A 38 0.51 19.85 -0.13
C GLY A 38 0.10 19.01 1.08
N ALA A 39 -0.96 19.44 1.76
CA ALA A 39 -1.49 18.79 2.95
C ALA A 39 -2.45 17.65 2.62
N THR A 40 -3.00 17.63 1.40
CA THR A 40 -4.05 16.69 1.02
C THR A 40 -3.90 16.14 -0.40
N TYR A 41 -4.62 15.05 -0.67
CA TYR A 41 -4.74 14.46 -2.02
C TYR A 41 -5.21 15.46 -3.08
N ALA A 42 -6.00 16.49 -2.72
CA ALA A 42 -6.42 17.52 -3.68
C ALA A 42 -5.24 18.32 -4.25
N ASP A 43 -4.19 18.54 -3.45
CA ASP A 43 -3.00 19.28 -3.85
C ASP A 43 -2.09 18.47 -4.79
N MET A 44 -2.07 17.14 -4.62
CA MET A 44 -1.36 16.20 -5.49
C MET A 44 -2.14 15.84 -6.77
N HIS A 45 -3.48 15.80 -6.69
CA HIS A 45 -4.33 15.36 -7.80
C HIS A 45 -4.50 16.42 -8.89
N ASN A 46 -4.41 17.71 -8.54
CA ASN A 46 -4.40 18.80 -9.54
C ASN A 46 -3.16 18.79 -10.44
N ALA A 47 -2.08 18.06 -10.06
CA ALA A 47 -0.88 17.95 -10.88
C ALA A 47 -0.79 16.64 -11.69
N TYR A 48 -1.54 15.59 -11.34
CA TYR A 48 -1.46 14.28 -11.99
C TYR A 48 -2.82 13.57 -12.01
N THR A 49 -3.55 13.73 -13.11
CA THR A 49 -4.74 12.92 -13.41
C THR A 49 -4.30 11.52 -13.89
N ASP A 50 -4.47 10.49 -13.05
CA ASP A 50 -4.34 9.08 -13.42
C ASP A 50 -5.54 8.67 -14.29
N VAL A 51 -5.31 8.44 -15.58
CA VAL A 51 -6.35 8.13 -16.59
C VAL A 51 -6.86 6.69 -16.45
N VAL A 52 -6.18 5.85 -15.67
CA VAL A 52 -6.54 4.43 -15.44
C VAL A 52 -7.67 4.29 -14.42
N HIS A 53 -7.93 5.34 -13.64
CA HIS A 53 -9.12 5.44 -12.82
C HIS A 53 -10.10 6.41 -13.50
N GLY A 54 -11.27 5.92 -13.88
CA GLY A 54 -12.43 6.80 -13.85
C GLY A 54 -12.50 7.39 -12.44
N VAL A 55 -12.52 8.72 -12.33
CA VAL A 55 -12.77 9.41 -11.06
C VAL A 55 -13.94 8.70 -10.38
N PRO A 56 -13.97 8.49 -9.06
CA PRO A 56 -15.05 7.78 -8.38
C PRO A 56 -16.45 8.41 -8.55
N TYR A 57 -16.56 9.48 -9.33
CA TYR A 57 -17.74 10.27 -9.62
C TYR A 57 -17.91 10.40 -11.14
N LYS A 58 -19.14 10.34 -11.65
CA LYS A 58 -19.41 10.49 -13.09
C LYS A 58 -18.99 11.90 -13.52
N GLU A 59 -18.54 12.11 -14.76
CA GLU A 59 -18.05 13.41 -15.24
C GLU A 59 -19.04 14.57 -14.98
N LYS A 60 -20.35 14.29 -15.06
CA LYS A 60 -21.43 15.22 -14.70
C LYS A 60 -21.41 15.65 -13.23
N ASP A 61 -21.01 14.76 -12.32
CA ASP A 61 -20.95 14.99 -10.88
C ASP A 61 -19.71 15.83 -10.52
N ILE A 62 -18.65 15.76 -11.33
CA ILE A 62 -17.47 16.62 -11.23
C ILE A 62 -17.80 18.03 -11.70
N ARG A 63 -18.49 18.18 -12.85
CA ARG A 63 -18.95 19.51 -13.31
C ARG A 63 -19.90 20.15 -12.31
N LEU A 64 -20.85 19.39 -11.78
CA LEU A 64 -21.74 19.85 -10.71
C LEU A 64 -20.97 20.25 -9.44
N ALA A 65 -19.84 19.61 -9.14
CA ALA A 65 -18.99 19.93 -8.00
C ALA A 65 -18.07 21.15 -8.23
N LEU A 66 -17.78 21.47 -9.49
CA LEU A 66 -17.04 22.69 -9.88
C LEU A 66 -17.97 23.91 -9.94
N ASP A 67 -19.24 23.70 -10.31
CA ASP A 67 -20.24 24.78 -10.44
C ASP A 67 -20.94 25.14 -9.12
N LYS A 68 -20.89 24.28 -8.09
CA LYS A 68 -21.51 24.53 -6.78
C LYS A 68 -20.48 24.89 -5.71
N SER A 69 -20.85 25.78 -4.79
CA SER A 69 -20.00 26.11 -3.64
C SER A 69 -19.85 24.91 -2.70
N THR A 70 -18.68 24.78 -2.07
CA THR A 70 -18.30 23.65 -1.19
C THR A 70 -19.34 23.39 -0.09
N GLU A 71 -20.00 24.43 0.42
CA GLU A 71 -21.02 24.33 1.47
C GLU A 71 -22.32 23.66 1.00
N GLU A 72 -22.72 23.88 -0.25
CA GLU A 72 -23.94 23.31 -0.83
C GLU A 72 -23.78 21.82 -1.11
N ILE A 73 -22.60 21.41 -1.58
CA ILE A 73 -22.24 20.00 -1.81
C ILE A 73 -22.26 19.22 -0.49
N VAL A 74 -21.75 19.80 0.60
CA VAL A 74 -21.74 19.18 1.93
C VAL A 74 -23.15 19.01 2.49
N LYS A 75 -24.01 20.03 2.38
CA LYS A 75 -25.42 19.93 2.82
C LYS A 75 -26.20 18.88 2.02
N GLU A 76 -26.00 18.81 0.71
CA GLU A 76 -26.73 17.90 -0.18
C GLU A 76 -26.23 16.45 -0.08
N LYS A 77 -24.90 16.24 0.07
CA LYS A 77 -24.33 14.92 0.41
C LYS A 77 -24.84 14.41 1.74
N ASN A 78 -24.86 15.25 2.78
CA ASN A 78 -25.38 14.86 4.09
C ASN A 78 -26.85 14.44 3.98
N LYS A 79 -27.69 15.19 3.24
CA LYS A 79 -29.11 14.83 3.02
C LYS A 79 -29.30 13.48 2.30
N LYS A 80 -28.46 13.14 1.31
CA LYS A 80 -28.50 11.84 0.61
C LYS A 80 -27.91 10.70 1.45
N LEU A 81 -26.84 10.94 2.21
CA LEU A 81 -26.21 9.96 3.11
C LEU A 81 -27.15 9.51 4.25
N TYR A 82 -28.04 10.38 4.74
CA TYR A 82 -29.04 10.01 5.73
C TYR A 82 -30.19 9.13 5.18
N SER A 83 -30.32 8.96 3.86
CA SER A 83 -31.40 8.19 3.23
C SER A 83 -31.02 6.76 2.80
N GLN A 84 -29.75 6.37 2.89
CA GLN A 84 -29.31 4.99 2.64
C GLN A 84 -29.05 4.26 3.97
N ARG A 85 -29.90 3.28 4.27
CA ARG A 85 -29.87 2.45 5.49
C ARG A 85 -28.46 1.90 5.82
N LYS A 86 -28.04 2.14 7.06
CA LYS A 86 -26.84 1.65 7.78
C LYS A 86 -26.51 0.18 7.52
N VAL A 87 -25.33 -0.11 6.94
CA VAL A 87 -24.59 -1.39 7.03
C VAL A 87 -23.07 -1.13 7.03
N SER A 88 -22.58 -0.04 7.62
CA SER A 88 -21.13 0.20 7.69
C SER A 88 -20.52 -0.61 8.83
N GLY A 89 -19.53 -1.47 8.54
CA GLY A 89 -18.69 -2.12 9.57
C GLY A 89 -17.70 -1.16 10.24
N VAL A 90 -17.88 0.15 10.06
CA VAL A 90 -17.03 1.21 10.58
C VAL A 90 -17.44 1.52 12.02
N ILE A 91 -16.45 1.52 12.91
CA ILE A 91 -16.53 1.92 14.31
C ILE A 91 -16.20 3.42 14.40
N ASN A 92 -17.04 4.18 15.12
CA ASN A 92 -16.86 5.61 15.32
C ASN A 92 -15.91 5.90 16.49
N PHE A 93 -14.89 6.72 16.24
CA PHE A 93 -13.90 7.15 17.23
C PHE A 93 -13.80 8.68 17.35
N ASP A 94 -14.85 9.43 16.96
CA ASP A 94 -14.87 10.90 16.95
C ASP A 94 -14.73 11.53 18.34
N HIS A 95 -14.96 10.73 19.39
CA HIS A 95 -14.75 11.13 20.78
C HIS A 95 -13.27 11.18 21.19
N ILE A 96 -12.37 10.58 20.40
CA ILE A 96 -10.91 10.63 20.62
C ILE A 96 -10.34 11.73 19.71
N PRO A 97 -9.64 12.75 20.25
CA PRO A 97 -8.94 13.74 19.43
C PRO A 97 -8.02 13.09 18.40
N ILE A 98 -7.95 13.62 17.17
CA ILE A 98 -7.25 12.92 16.08
C ILE A 98 -5.77 12.71 16.39
N GLU A 99 -5.15 13.64 17.08
CA GLU A 99 -3.75 13.57 17.54
C GLU A 99 -3.49 12.47 18.58
N ASP A 100 -4.52 12.05 19.31
CA ASP A 100 -4.45 10.97 20.30
C ASP A 100 -4.78 9.61 19.67
N GLN A 101 -5.45 9.60 18.52
CA GLN A 101 -5.76 8.37 17.80
C GLN A 101 -4.48 7.71 17.28
N CYS A 102 -4.46 6.37 17.31
CA CYS A 102 -3.40 5.54 16.80
C CYS A 102 -3.87 4.67 15.62
N VAL A 103 -3.02 4.57 14.59
CA VAL A 103 -3.17 3.70 13.42
C VAL A 103 -2.01 2.71 13.41
N LEU A 104 -2.32 1.41 13.41
CA LEU A 104 -1.29 0.37 13.29
C LEU A 104 -1.19 -0.15 11.86
N LEU A 105 0.05 -0.20 11.36
CA LEU A 105 0.37 -0.74 10.04
C LEU A 105 1.21 -2.01 10.18
N PHE A 106 0.80 -3.08 9.51
CA PHE A 106 1.48 -4.37 9.56
C PHE A 106 2.14 -4.74 8.22
N PRO A 107 3.46 -4.93 8.16
CA PRO A 107 4.19 -5.16 6.93
C PRO A 107 3.90 -6.55 6.33
N GLY A 108 4.12 -6.67 5.02
CA GLY A 108 3.96 -7.91 4.26
C GLY A 108 5.27 -8.63 3.94
N GLN A 109 5.18 -9.57 2.99
CA GLN A 109 6.36 -10.21 2.40
C GLN A 109 7.26 -9.16 1.73
N GLY A 110 8.58 -9.30 1.91
CA GLY A 110 9.62 -8.36 1.49
C GLY A 110 10.25 -7.60 2.65
N ALA A 111 9.59 -7.57 3.81
CA ALA A 111 10.09 -6.90 5.01
C ALA A 111 10.98 -7.79 5.90
N GLN A 112 11.00 -9.10 5.64
CA GLN A 112 11.74 -10.07 6.45
C GLN A 112 13.26 -9.91 6.36
N PHE A 113 13.94 -10.10 7.48
CA PHE A 113 15.41 -10.13 7.54
C PHE A 113 15.88 -11.21 8.53
N VAL A 114 17.04 -11.79 8.27
CA VAL A 114 17.64 -12.78 9.17
C VAL A 114 17.87 -12.17 10.55
N GLY A 115 17.29 -12.80 11.57
CA GLY A 115 17.36 -12.33 12.96
C GLY A 115 16.23 -11.38 13.38
N MET A 116 15.24 -11.15 12.52
CA MET A 116 13.98 -10.54 12.96
C MET A 116 13.34 -11.35 14.08
N GLY A 117 12.70 -10.68 15.04
CA GLY A 117 12.10 -11.35 16.19
C GLY A 117 13.05 -11.59 17.37
N LYS A 118 14.34 -11.22 17.26
CA LYS A 118 15.30 -11.34 18.36
C LYS A 118 14.94 -10.45 19.55
N LYS A 119 14.45 -9.23 19.30
CA LYS A 119 14.09 -8.29 20.38
C LYS A 119 12.79 -8.69 21.06
N VAL A 120 11.93 -9.38 20.33
CA VAL A 120 10.66 -9.92 20.84
C VAL A 120 10.71 -11.41 21.18
N LEU A 121 11.91 -12.02 21.23
CA LEU A 121 12.06 -13.48 21.33
C LEU A 121 11.37 -14.07 22.56
N LYS A 122 11.34 -13.37 23.69
CA LYS A 122 10.61 -13.81 24.90
C LYS A 122 9.10 -13.93 24.68
N PHE A 123 8.53 -13.06 23.84
CA PHE A 123 7.12 -13.04 23.47
C PHE A 123 6.82 -14.07 22.37
N VAL A 124 7.73 -14.21 21.40
CA VAL A 124 7.75 -15.24 20.34
C VAL A 124 7.82 -16.65 20.94
N LEU A 125 8.68 -16.88 21.93
CA LEU A 125 8.85 -18.17 22.61
C LEU A 125 7.57 -18.59 23.36
N ALA A 126 6.90 -17.65 24.02
CA ALA A 126 5.63 -17.92 24.72
C ALA A 126 4.47 -18.25 23.75
N PHE A 127 4.49 -17.71 22.52
CA PHE A 127 3.39 -17.83 21.57
C PHE A 127 3.54 -18.94 20.52
N ILE A 128 4.76 -19.43 20.24
CA ILE A 128 5.05 -20.32 19.09
C ILE A 128 5.52 -21.72 19.52
N PHE A 129 5.91 -21.94 20.78
CA PHE A 129 6.55 -23.20 21.18
C PHE A 129 5.53 -24.33 21.41
N GLY A 130 5.21 -25.00 20.31
CA GLY A 130 4.90 -26.42 20.32
C GLY A 130 5.72 -27.19 19.28
N SER A 131 5.75 -26.74 18.03
CA SER A 131 6.20 -27.66 16.96
C SER A 131 6.71 -27.02 15.67
N PHE A 132 6.18 -25.88 15.22
CA PHE A 132 6.51 -25.35 13.88
C PHE A 132 7.93 -24.75 13.77
N TRP A 133 8.29 -23.80 14.64
CA TRP A 133 9.62 -23.18 14.62
C TRP A 133 10.71 -24.20 14.98
N LEU A 134 10.42 -25.08 15.94
CA LEU A 134 11.29 -26.20 16.32
C LEU A 134 11.52 -27.18 15.18
N SER A 135 10.54 -27.48 14.32
CA SER A 135 10.73 -28.39 13.17
C SER A 135 11.59 -27.78 12.06
N ILE A 136 11.47 -26.46 11.84
CA ILE A 136 12.32 -25.70 10.91
C ILE A 136 13.80 -25.72 11.36
N VAL A 137 14.06 -25.76 12.67
CA VAL A 137 15.41 -25.72 13.24
C VAL A 137 15.97 -27.07 13.69
N LYS A 138 15.14 -28.03 14.10
CA LYS A 138 15.59 -29.37 14.53
C LYS A 138 16.05 -30.26 13.39
N LYS A 139 15.60 -30.05 12.14
CA LYS A 139 15.98 -30.93 11.02
C LYS A 139 17.43 -30.77 10.52
N ARG A 140 18.27 -29.97 11.20
CA ARG A 140 19.70 -29.86 10.88
C ARG A 140 20.50 -30.03 12.17
N ASN A 141 21.00 -31.26 12.36
CA ASN A 141 21.89 -31.64 13.46
C ASN A 141 23.03 -30.61 13.62
N GLY A 142 23.30 -30.21 14.86
CA GLY A 142 24.43 -29.36 15.23
C GLY A 142 24.05 -27.93 15.59
N PHE A 143 23.64 -27.71 16.84
CA PHE A 143 23.50 -26.39 17.46
C PHE A 143 24.88 -25.72 17.58
N SER A 144 25.37 -25.15 16.49
CA SER A 144 26.40 -24.11 16.52
C SER A 144 25.76 -22.78 16.86
N LYS A 145 26.45 -21.93 17.63
CA LYS A 145 26.06 -20.58 18.10
C LYS A 145 25.62 -19.57 17.01
N LYS A 146 25.43 -19.98 15.76
CA LYS A 146 24.95 -19.15 14.64
C LYS A 146 23.43 -19.30 14.47
N ARG A 147 22.65 -18.50 15.20
CA ARG A 147 21.17 -18.42 15.14
C ARG A 147 20.62 -17.79 13.83
N GLN A 148 21.22 -18.10 12.69
CA GLN A 148 20.93 -17.46 11.41
C GLN A 148 20.85 -18.54 10.33
N GLY A 149 19.63 -18.89 9.90
CA GLY A 149 19.43 -19.61 8.64
C GLY A 149 19.74 -18.70 7.44
N PRO A 150 19.97 -19.25 6.24
CA PRO A 150 20.28 -18.43 5.07
C PRO A 150 19.06 -17.58 4.68
N GLN A 151 19.30 -16.31 4.33
CA GLN A 151 18.27 -15.37 3.86
C GLN A 151 17.47 -15.97 2.69
N THR A 152 18.12 -16.71 1.80
CA THR A 152 17.50 -17.39 0.66
C THR A 152 16.39 -18.38 1.04
N LYS A 153 16.49 -19.03 2.20
CA LYS A 153 15.41 -19.90 2.71
C LYS A 153 14.28 -19.09 3.31
N LEU A 154 14.61 -18.01 4.04
CA LEU A 154 13.62 -17.12 4.63
C LEU A 154 12.79 -16.40 3.57
N ASP A 155 13.37 -16.10 2.42
CA ASP A 155 12.69 -15.43 1.30
C ASP A 155 11.67 -16.33 0.57
N GLN A 156 11.71 -17.65 0.78
CA GLN A 156 10.69 -18.53 0.25
C GLN A 156 9.36 -18.25 0.96
N THR A 157 8.29 -18.08 0.18
CA THR A 157 6.94 -17.74 0.64
C THR A 157 6.47 -18.62 1.80
N LEU A 158 6.77 -19.93 1.75
CA LEU A 158 6.46 -20.92 2.78
C LEU A 158 6.95 -20.51 4.18
N TYR A 159 8.13 -19.90 4.27
CA TYR A 159 8.75 -19.51 5.53
C TYR A 159 8.57 -18.02 5.83
N CYS A 160 8.66 -17.16 4.82
CA CYS A 160 8.52 -15.72 4.96
C CYS A 160 7.18 -15.34 5.58
N GLN A 161 6.06 -15.87 5.07
CA GLN A 161 4.73 -15.43 5.46
C GLN A 161 4.44 -15.69 6.95
N PRO A 162 4.59 -16.93 7.46
CA PRO A 162 4.44 -17.19 8.90
C PRO A 162 5.43 -16.38 9.74
N ALA A 163 6.68 -16.22 9.28
CA ALA A 163 7.69 -15.52 10.05
C ALA A 163 7.39 -14.02 10.19
N VAL A 164 6.97 -13.34 9.11
CA VAL A 164 6.56 -11.92 9.16
C VAL A 164 5.33 -11.75 10.06
N PHE A 165 4.31 -12.59 9.91
CA PHE A 165 3.09 -12.53 10.73
C PHE A 165 3.42 -12.65 12.23
N VAL A 166 4.15 -13.71 12.59
CA VAL A 166 4.55 -13.99 13.97
C VAL A 166 5.40 -12.86 14.56
N SER A 167 6.41 -12.39 13.83
CA SER A 167 7.27 -11.29 14.28
C SER A 167 6.48 -10.00 14.51
N SER A 168 5.49 -9.74 13.67
CA SER A 168 4.64 -8.55 13.78
C SER A 168 3.71 -8.62 15.01
N ILE A 169 3.09 -9.78 15.27
CA ILE A 169 2.28 -9.96 16.49
C ILE A 169 3.13 -9.89 17.75
N ALA A 170 4.33 -10.47 17.74
CA ALA A 170 5.20 -10.38 18.91
C ALA A 170 5.71 -8.95 19.16
N ALA A 171 5.93 -8.15 18.12
CA ALA A 171 6.18 -6.72 18.25
C ALA A 171 4.97 -5.96 18.81
N TRP A 172 3.76 -6.31 18.36
CA TRP A 172 2.52 -5.75 18.91
C TRP A 172 2.35 -6.04 20.40
N GLU A 173 2.56 -7.30 20.81
CA GLU A 173 2.49 -7.69 22.23
C GLU A 173 3.54 -6.98 23.09
N LYS A 174 4.74 -6.72 22.54
CA LYS A 174 5.77 -5.95 23.24
C LYS A 174 5.37 -4.48 23.35
N LEU A 175 4.88 -3.87 22.27
CA LEU A 175 4.42 -2.49 22.25
C LEU A 175 3.33 -2.23 23.29
N LYS A 176 2.32 -3.10 23.38
CA LYS A 176 1.26 -3.01 24.40
C LYS A 176 1.77 -3.01 25.85
N LYS A 177 2.92 -3.63 26.12
CA LYS A 177 3.52 -3.63 27.46
C LYS A 177 4.37 -2.41 27.75
N GLU A 178 4.91 -1.77 26.72
CA GLU A 178 5.73 -0.56 26.85
C GLU A 178 4.88 0.72 26.81
N ASP A 179 3.72 0.64 26.16
CA ASP A 179 2.75 1.72 26.01
C ASP A 179 1.36 1.17 26.34
N GLU A 180 0.94 1.33 27.61
CA GLU A 180 -0.34 0.78 28.10
C GLU A 180 -1.55 1.42 27.40
N GLY A 181 -1.41 2.65 26.90
CA GLY A 181 -2.48 3.40 26.22
C GLY A 181 -2.63 3.06 24.74
N VAL A 182 -1.62 2.45 24.10
CA VAL A 182 -1.63 2.21 22.66
C VAL A 182 -2.84 1.39 22.21
N SER A 183 -3.24 0.39 23.00
CA SER A 183 -4.37 -0.47 22.64
C SER A 183 -5.70 0.25 22.73
N THR A 184 -5.88 1.14 23.71
CA THR A 184 -7.11 1.93 23.87
C THR A 184 -7.22 3.05 22.84
N MET A 185 -6.08 3.58 22.39
CA MET A 185 -6.03 4.66 21.40
C MET A 185 -6.00 4.16 19.96
N THR A 186 -5.85 2.85 19.73
CA THR A 186 -5.84 2.27 18.38
C THR A 186 -7.25 2.30 17.78
N THR A 187 -7.45 3.16 16.77
CA THR A 187 -8.73 3.34 16.08
C THR A 187 -8.80 2.62 14.74
N ASP A 188 -7.64 2.38 14.11
CA ASP A 188 -7.52 1.73 12.82
C ASP A 188 -6.32 0.79 12.78
N VAL A 189 -6.49 -0.34 12.10
CA VAL A 189 -5.43 -1.28 11.79
C VAL A 189 -5.49 -1.71 10.34
N ALA A 190 -4.35 -1.70 9.67
CA ALA A 190 -4.22 -2.16 8.29
C ALA A 190 -2.94 -2.97 8.14
N GLY A 191 -2.94 -3.94 7.24
CA GLY A 191 -1.75 -4.72 6.96
C GLY A 191 -1.62 -5.04 5.49
N PHE A 192 -0.39 -5.07 4.98
CA PHE A 192 -0.13 -5.28 3.57
C PHE A 192 -0.02 -6.77 3.24
N SER A 193 -0.91 -7.29 2.39
CA SER A 193 -0.95 -8.71 1.99
C SER A 193 -0.99 -9.65 3.22
N VAL A 194 0.06 -10.41 3.51
CA VAL A 194 0.10 -11.28 4.71
C VAL A 194 0.01 -10.49 6.03
N GLY A 195 0.43 -9.22 6.03
CA GLY A 195 0.28 -8.33 7.17
C GLY A 195 -1.18 -8.10 7.57
N GLU A 196 -2.14 -8.30 6.66
CA GLU A 196 -3.58 -8.22 6.96
C GLU A 196 -4.00 -9.20 8.05
N PHE A 197 -3.38 -10.38 8.13
CA PHE A 197 -3.65 -11.34 9.20
C PHE A 197 -3.17 -10.81 10.56
N ALA A 198 -2.06 -10.07 10.59
CA ALA A 198 -1.62 -9.42 11.82
C ALA A 198 -2.57 -8.30 12.23
N ALA A 199 -3.07 -7.51 11.26
CA ALA A 199 -4.10 -6.51 11.50
C ALA A 199 -5.43 -7.12 12.01
N LEU A 200 -5.86 -8.25 11.44
CA LEU A 200 -7.04 -8.98 11.88
C LEU A 200 -6.92 -9.49 13.33
N VAL A 201 -5.73 -9.90 13.76
CA VAL A 201 -5.47 -10.30 15.15
C VAL A 201 -5.37 -9.09 16.08
N ALA A 202 -4.62 -8.05 15.69
CA ALA A 202 -4.46 -6.84 16.49
C ALA A 202 -5.79 -6.11 16.69
N GLY A 203 -6.66 -6.09 15.68
CA GLY A 203 -8.01 -5.56 15.77
C GLY A 203 -9.04 -6.50 16.39
N GLY A 204 -8.62 -7.65 16.93
CA GLY A 204 -9.45 -8.56 17.71
C GLY A 204 -10.41 -9.45 16.91
N MET A 205 -10.39 -9.40 15.58
CA MET A 205 -11.30 -10.18 14.72
C MET A 205 -10.90 -11.65 14.62
N LEU A 206 -9.59 -11.94 14.70
CA LEU A 206 -9.04 -13.31 14.69
C LEU A 206 -8.23 -13.59 15.94
N ARG A 207 -8.33 -14.83 16.43
CA ARG A 207 -7.38 -15.34 17.44
C ARG A 207 -6.04 -15.63 16.75
N PHE A 208 -4.94 -15.44 17.46
CA PHE A 208 -3.60 -15.69 16.92
C PHE A 208 -3.44 -17.12 16.38
N GLY A 209 -3.88 -18.13 17.14
CA GLY A 209 -3.73 -19.54 16.77
C GLY A 209 -4.41 -19.86 15.44
N ASP A 210 -5.65 -19.38 15.28
CA ASP A 210 -6.44 -19.53 14.07
C ASP A 210 -5.80 -18.80 12.88
N ALA A 211 -5.40 -17.54 13.08
CA ALA A 211 -4.73 -16.75 12.06
C ALA A 211 -3.40 -17.41 11.62
N LEU A 212 -2.64 -17.99 12.54
CA LEU A 212 -1.39 -18.69 12.21
C LEU A 212 -1.63 -19.91 11.32
N GLN A 213 -2.68 -20.70 11.59
CA GLN A 213 -3.03 -21.84 10.73
C GLN A 213 -3.42 -21.39 9.33
N VAL A 214 -4.25 -20.35 9.22
CA VAL A 214 -4.64 -19.79 7.92
C VAL A 214 -3.42 -19.23 7.17
N VAL A 215 -2.53 -18.48 7.83
CA VAL A 215 -1.31 -17.95 7.22
C VAL A 215 -0.39 -19.08 6.76
N LYS A 216 -0.22 -20.13 7.55
CA LYS A 216 0.57 -21.30 7.17
C LYS A 216 -0.02 -21.97 5.93
N ARG A 217 -1.33 -22.23 5.93
CA ARG A 217 -2.01 -22.87 4.79
C ARG A 217 -1.93 -22.01 3.53
N ARG A 218 -2.14 -20.70 3.67
CA ARG A 218 -1.95 -19.71 2.60
C ARG A 218 -0.54 -19.76 2.03
N ALA A 219 0.49 -19.77 2.89
CA ALA A 219 1.88 -19.80 2.48
C ALA A 219 2.22 -21.08 1.70
N GLU A 220 1.75 -22.24 2.18
CA GLU A 220 1.91 -23.53 1.51
C GLU A 220 1.22 -23.54 0.13
N ALA A 221 -0.06 -23.12 0.08
CA ALA A 221 -0.86 -23.13 -1.13
C ALA A 221 -0.30 -22.19 -2.21
N MET A 222 0.05 -20.96 -1.83
CA MET A 222 0.67 -19.99 -2.77
C MET A 222 2.06 -20.44 -3.21
N HIS A 223 2.83 -21.10 -2.33
CA HIS A 223 4.13 -21.64 -2.72
C HIS A 223 4.00 -22.75 -3.78
N LYS A 224 2.99 -23.62 -3.68
CA LYS A 224 2.71 -24.63 -4.72
C LYS A 224 2.38 -23.97 -6.07
N CYS A 225 1.55 -22.93 -6.08
CA CYS A 225 1.18 -22.20 -7.30
C CYS A 225 2.42 -21.66 -8.04
N ASN A 226 3.38 -21.12 -7.30
CA ASN A 226 4.64 -20.60 -7.87
C ASN A 226 5.52 -21.66 -8.56
N GLN A 227 5.33 -22.95 -8.26
CA GLN A 227 6.12 -24.03 -8.86
C GLN A 227 5.55 -24.49 -10.20
N LEU A 228 4.31 -24.09 -10.54
CA LEU A 228 3.61 -24.55 -11.73
C LEU A 228 3.99 -23.75 -12.98
N ILE A 229 4.12 -22.42 -12.84
CA ILE A 229 4.26 -21.49 -13.96
C ILE A 229 5.37 -20.49 -13.65
N SER A 230 6.32 -20.35 -14.58
CA SER A 230 7.37 -19.33 -14.50
C SER A 230 6.75 -17.93 -14.64
N ALA A 231 6.80 -17.18 -13.54
CA ALA A 231 6.19 -15.86 -13.42
C ALA A 231 6.95 -15.01 -12.40
N GLY A 232 6.70 -13.71 -12.43
CA GLY A 232 7.34 -12.77 -11.52
C GLY A 232 6.56 -11.47 -11.38
N MET A 233 7.18 -10.48 -10.76
CA MET A 233 6.56 -9.20 -10.50
C MET A 233 7.53 -8.05 -10.74
N VAL A 234 7.02 -6.94 -11.28
CA VAL A 234 7.77 -5.71 -11.51
C VAL A 234 7.06 -4.52 -10.88
N THR A 235 7.80 -3.65 -10.20
CA THR A 235 7.30 -2.35 -9.76
C THR A 235 7.35 -1.38 -10.94
N VAL A 236 6.22 -0.78 -11.26
CA VAL A 236 6.02 0.12 -12.38
C VAL A 236 5.60 1.50 -11.88
N GLN A 237 6.25 2.53 -12.38
CA GLN A 237 5.83 3.92 -12.27
C GLN A 237 5.07 4.33 -13.54
N VAL A 238 3.90 4.91 -13.35
CA VAL A 238 3.03 5.46 -14.39
C VAL A 238 2.85 6.96 -14.20
N LYS A 239 2.50 7.62 -15.30
CA LYS A 239 2.12 9.04 -15.40
C LYS A 239 0.78 9.12 -16.14
N ALA A 240 0.18 10.30 -16.21
CA ALA A 240 -1.07 10.52 -16.94
C ALA A 240 -1.02 10.02 -18.41
N VAL A 241 0.14 10.14 -19.05
CA VAL A 241 0.36 9.69 -20.44
C VAL A 241 0.68 8.20 -20.60
N SER A 242 0.83 7.46 -19.49
CA SER A 242 1.18 6.04 -19.54
C SER A 242 0.00 5.21 -20.02
N ARG A 243 0.28 4.27 -20.92
CA ARG A 243 -0.68 3.32 -21.47
C ARG A 243 -0.42 1.90 -20.94
N LEU A 244 -0.40 1.77 -19.60
CA LEU A 244 -0.04 0.50 -18.96
C LEU A 244 -1.08 -0.60 -19.24
N GLU A 245 -2.37 -0.29 -19.29
CA GLU A 245 -3.41 -1.26 -19.60
C GLU A 245 -3.27 -1.82 -21.02
N ASP A 246 -2.99 -0.95 -22.00
CA ASP A 246 -2.69 -1.36 -23.36
C ASP A 246 -1.46 -2.28 -23.40
N ALA A 247 -0.39 -1.90 -22.70
CA ALA A 247 0.83 -2.70 -22.62
C ALA A 247 0.57 -4.09 -22.03
N MET A 248 -0.23 -4.18 -20.95
CA MET A 248 -0.58 -5.45 -20.32
C MET A 248 -1.49 -6.30 -21.21
N ARG A 249 -2.42 -5.69 -21.94
CA ARG A 249 -3.25 -6.38 -22.94
C ARG A 249 -2.38 -6.96 -24.04
N ASP A 250 -1.52 -6.16 -24.64
CA ASP A 250 -0.70 -6.58 -25.78
C ASP A 250 0.35 -7.62 -25.34
N ALA A 251 0.88 -7.51 -24.11
CA ALA A 251 1.71 -8.55 -23.50
C ALA A 251 1.00 -9.91 -23.43
N ARG A 252 -0.30 -9.91 -23.06
CA ARG A 252 -1.11 -11.13 -23.01
C ARG A 252 -1.38 -11.69 -24.41
N GLU A 253 -1.61 -10.85 -25.42
CA GLU A 253 -1.77 -11.32 -26.80
C GLU A 253 -0.51 -12.00 -27.32
N ILE A 254 0.68 -11.42 -27.09
CA ILE A 254 1.96 -12.06 -27.44
C ILE A 254 2.14 -13.42 -26.75
N ALA A 255 1.76 -13.55 -25.49
CA ALA A 255 1.81 -14.84 -24.79
C ALA A 255 0.84 -15.86 -25.41
N LYS A 256 -0.37 -15.45 -25.81
CA LYS A 256 -1.35 -16.33 -26.48
C LYS A 256 -0.85 -16.79 -27.87
N GLU A 257 -0.25 -15.89 -28.66
CA GLU A 257 0.34 -16.22 -29.96
C GLU A 257 1.43 -17.29 -29.85
N LYS A 258 2.14 -17.31 -28.71
CA LYS A 258 3.14 -18.34 -28.38
C LYS A 258 2.56 -19.59 -27.73
N HIS A 259 1.23 -19.68 -27.61
CA HIS A 259 0.53 -20.75 -26.91
C HIS A 259 0.98 -20.91 -25.43
N GLU A 260 1.33 -19.81 -24.78
CA GLU A 260 1.73 -19.76 -23.37
C GLU A 260 0.59 -19.25 -22.47
N VAL A 261 0.73 -19.43 -21.15
CA VAL A 261 -0.19 -18.83 -20.19
C VAL A 261 -0.07 -17.30 -20.22
N ALA A 262 -1.19 -16.63 -20.51
CA ALA A 262 -1.25 -15.19 -20.72
C ALA A 262 -1.79 -14.44 -19.50
N VAL A 263 -0.95 -14.26 -18.48
CA VAL A 263 -1.28 -13.45 -17.30
C VAL A 263 -0.36 -12.23 -17.22
N CYS A 264 -0.96 -11.05 -17.08
CA CYS A 264 -0.28 -9.78 -16.87
C CYS A 264 -1.27 -8.82 -16.19
N GLU A 265 -1.19 -8.68 -14.88
CA GLU A 265 -2.20 -7.97 -14.09
C GLU A 265 -1.56 -7.07 -13.04
N VAL A 266 -2.24 -5.97 -12.68
CA VAL A 266 -1.85 -5.21 -11.48
C VAL A 266 -2.10 -6.09 -10.26
N ALA A 267 -1.03 -6.33 -9.50
CA ALA A 267 -1.03 -7.14 -8.30
C ALA A 267 -1.06 -6.30 -7.02
N ASN A 268 -0.50 -5.07 -7.05
CA ASN A 268 -0.53 -4.17 -5.91
C ASN A 268 -0.64 -2.71 -6.37
N PHE A 269 -1.53 -1.94 -5.73
CA PHE A 269 -1.56 -0.48 -5.81
C PHE A 269 -0.79 0.06 -4.60
N LEU A 270 0.41 0.61 -4.80
CA LEU A 270 1.29 0.98 -3.68
C LEU A 270 1.03 2.39 -3.18
N PHE A 271 1.11 3.38 -4.07
CA PHE A 271 0.85 4.80 -3.85
C PHE A 271 0.72 5.49 -5.21
N CYS A 272 0.38 6.78 -5.21
CA CYS A 272 0.07 7.52 -6.44
C CYS A 272 1.14 7.31 -7.53
N GLY A 273 0.68 6.82 -8.68
CA GLY A 273 1.53 6.56 -9.85
C GLY A 273 2.47 5.37 -9.72
N VAL A 274 2.43 4.57 -8.65
CA VAL A 274 3.31 3.40 -8.48
C VAL A 274 2.51 2.14 -8.17
N LYS A 275 2.67 1.14 -9.03
CA LYS A 275 1.93 -0.12 -9.02
C LYS A 275 2.93 -1.29 -9.10
N VAL A 276 2.51 -2.48 -8.72
CA VAL A 276 3.24 -3.72 -9.00
C VAL A 276 2.43 -4.53 -9.98
N VAL A 277 3.03 -4.94 -11.08
CA VAL A 277 2.43 -5.84 -12.07
C VAL A 277 2.98 -7.24 -11.82
N GLY A 278 2.09 -8.22 -11.70
CA GLY A 278 2.43 -9.64 -11.69
C GLY A 278 2.11 -10.25 -13.05
N ALA A 279 3.06 -10.95 -13.65
CA ALA A 279 2.90 -11.49 -14.99
C ALA A 279 3.74 -12.75 -15.23
N THR A 280 3.38 -13.52 -16.26
CA THR A 280 4.22 -14.61 -16.77
C THR A 280 5.49 -14.06 -17.40
N GLU A 281 6.52 -14.89 -17.51
CA GLU A 281 7.85 -14.45 -17.96
C GLU A 281 7.83 -13.76 -19.34
N THR A 282 7.05 -14.29 -20.29
CA THR A 282 6.91 -13.68 -21.62
C THR A 282 6.25 -12.31 -21.56
N CYS A 283 5.20 -12.15 -20.75
CA CYS A 283 4.55 -10.86 -20.53
C CYS A 283 5.50 -9.87 -19.85
N LEU A 284 6.31 -10.30 -18.88
CA LEU A 284 7.29 -9.44 -18.22
C LEU A 284 8.33 -8.89 -19.20
N ARG A 285 8.91 -9.75 -20.04
CA ARG A 285 9.85 -9.33 -21.08
C ARG A 285 9.23 -8.32 -22.04
N PHE A 286 8.00 -8.57 -22.47
CA PHE A 286 7.27 -7.61 -23.30
C PHE A 286 7.15 -6.25 -22.62
N LEU A 287 6.78 -6.20 -21.34
CA LEU A 287 6.72 -4.93 -20.60
C LEU A 287 8.10 -4.27 -20.49
N GLU A 288 9.16 -5.04 -20.26
CA GLU A 288 10.54 -4.56 -20.16
C GLU A 288 11.03 -3.92 -21.46
N ASP A 289 10.69 -4.53 -22.60
CA ASP A 289 11.12 -4.06 -23.93
C ASP A 289 10.31 -2.85 -24.44
N ASN A 290 9.07 -2.68 -23.97
CA ASN A 290 8.13 -1.70 -24.54
C ASN A 290 7.82 -0.49 -23.64
N GLN A 291 8.56 -0.30 -22.54
CA GLN A 291 8.32 0.78 -21.56
C GLN A 291 8.23 2.18 -22.21
N GLN A 292 9.08 2.46 -23.19
CA GLN A 292 9.11 3.76 -23.89
C GLN A 292 7.87 3.98 -24.74
N GLN A 293 7.46 2.97 -25.51
CA GLN A 293 6.27 3.02 -26.38
C GLN A 293 4.99 3.28 -25.56
N TYR A 294 4.86 2.65 -24.41
CA TYR A 294 3.70 2.79 -23.53
C TYR A 294 3.90 3.85 -22.44
N LYS A 295 5.01 4.58 -22.46
CA LYS A 295 5.31 5.74 -21.60
C LYS A 295 5.19 5.44 -20.09
N PHE A 296 5.58 4.25 -19.65
CA PHE A 296 5.74 3.92 -18.23
C PHE A 296 7.21 3.62 -17.92
N LYS A 297 7.55 3.43 -16.64
CA LYS A 297 8.91 3.06 -16.22
C LYS A 297 8.88 1.90 -15.24
N ILE A 298 9.59 0.83 -15.53
CA ILE A 298 9.89 -0.23 -14.58
C ILE A 298 10.97 0.30 -13.64
N LEU A 299 10.64 0.33 -12.35
CA LEU A 299 11.56 0.75 -11.30
C LEU A 299 12.45 -0.41 -10.83
N LYS A 300 11.86 -1.61 -10.73
CA LYS A 300 12.53 -2.77 -10.16
C LYS A 300 11.79 -4.06 -10.49
N ARG A 301 12.54 -5.12 -10.82
CA ARG A 301 12.06 -6.50 -10.77
C ARG A 301 12.14 -7.05 -9.35
N LEU A 302 11.03 -7.57 -8.84
CA LEU A 302 10.96 -8.03 -7.46
C LEU A 302 11.61 -9.42 -7.33
N PRO A 303 12.41 -9.68 -6.28
CA PRO A 303 13.08 -10.96 -6.06
C PRO A 303 12.09 -12.00 -5.50
N VAL A 304 11.05 -12.31 -6.27
CA VAL A 304 10.00 -13.26 -5.93
C VAL A 304 9.84 -14.28 -7.04
N SER A 305 9.49 -15.51 -6.68
CA SER A 305 9.41 -16.64 -7.60
C SER A 305 8.03 -16.82 -8.25
N GLY A 306 7.17 -15.79 -8.20
CA GLY A 306 5.79 -15.91 -8.70
C GLY A 306 5.05 -14.58 -8.72
N ALA A 307 3.97 -14.56 -9.49
CA ALA A 307 3.08 -13.41 -9.65
C ALA A 307 1.91 -13.47 -8.66
N PHE A 308 2.19 -13.13 -7.39
CA PHE A 308 1.16 -13.10 -6.33
C PHE A 308 0.06 -12.10 -6.63
N HIS A 309 -1.14 -12.31 -6.05
CA HIS A 309 -2.29 -11.41 -6.22
C HIS A 309 -2.77 -11.30 -7.69
N THR A 310 -2.59 -12.38 -8.44
CA THR A 310 -3.06 -12.55 -9.82
C THR A 310 -3.81 -13.89 -9.97
N PRO A 311 -4.49 -14.14 -11.11
CA PRO A 311 -5.13 -15.43 -11.39
C PRO A 311 -4.20 -16.64 -11.31
N LEU A 312 -2.88 -16.47 -11.38
CA LEU A 312 -1.91 -17.56 -11.19
C LEU A 312 -1.93 -18.17 -9.79
N MET A 313 -2.61 -17.53 -8.82
CA MET A 313 -2.79 -18.05 -7.46
C MET A 313 -4.15 -18.72 -7.24
N THR A 314 -4.93 -18.99 -8.29
CA THR A 314 -6.31 -19.50 -8.18
C THR A 314 -6.41 -20.78 -7.34
N ASP A 315 -5.47 -21.70 -7.52
CA ASP A 315 -5.48 -22.99 -6.81
C ASP A 315 -5.28 -22.84 -5.29
N ALA A 316 -4.73 -21.70 -4.83
CA ALA A 316 -4.57 -21.42 -3.41
C ALA A 316 -5.85 -20.93 -2.72
N VAL A 317 -6.82 -20.40 -3.47
CA VAL A 317 -8.09 -19.87 -2.94
C VAL A 317 -8.89 -20.92 -2.16
N PRO A 318 -9.19 -22.12 -2.71
CA PRO A 318 -9.97 -23.12 -1.97
C PRO A 318 -9.25 -23.61 -0.71
N GLU A 319 -7.91 -23.73 -0.74
CA GLU A 319 -7.12 -24.13 0.43
C GLU A 319 -7.25 -23.11 1.59
N VAL A 320 -7.24 -21.81 1.28
CA VAL A 320 -7.42 -20.74 2.26
C VAL A 320 -8.86 -20.62 2.73
N ALA A 321 -9.83 -20.75 1.80
CA ALA A 321 -11.25 -20.66 2.11
C ALA A 321 -11.69 -21.77 3.08
N GLU A 322 -11.21 -23.00 2.89
CA GLU A 322 -11.55 -24.11 3.79
C GLU A 322 -10.96 -23.91 5.18
N GLU A 323 -9.74 -23.38 5.30
CA GLU A 323 -9.15 -23.09 6.59
C GLU A 323 -9.92 -21.98 7.33
N LEU A 324 -10.28 -20.90 6.62
CA LEU A 324 -11.12 -19.81 7.17
C LEU A 324 -12.51 -20.27 7.63
N ARG A 325 -13.03 -21.36 7.06
CA ARG A 325 -14.33 -21.93 7.42
C ARG A 325 -14.34 -22.53 8.83
N LYS A 326 -13.17 -22.99 9.29
CA LYS A 326 -12.94 -23.54 10.64
C LYS A 326 -12.76 -22.47 11.70
N VAL A 327 -12.49 -21.23 11.28
CA VAL A 327 -12.16 -20.12 12.17
C VAL A 327 -13.40 -19.34 12.58
N GLU A 328 -13.50 -19.05 13.88
CA GLU A 328 -14.50 -18.14 14.43
C GLU A 328 -14.08 -16.69 14.20
N LEU A 329 -14.91 -15.92 13.50
CA LEU A 329 -14.74 -14.47 13.40
C LEU A 329 -15.37 -13.78 14.62
N LEU A 330 -14.54 -13.03 15.35
CA LEU A 330 -14.93 -12.25 16.51
C LEU A 330 -15.28 -10.81 16.09
N THR A 331 -15.93 -10.07 17.01
CA THR A 331 -16.24 -8.66 16.79
C THR A 331 -14.96 -7.83 16.86
N PRO A 332 -14.67 -7.00 15.83
CA PRO A 332 -13.48 -6.15 15.87
C PRO A 332 -13.60 -5.06 16.94
N ILE A 333 -12.47 -4.68 17.53
CA ILE A 333 -12.38 -3.60 18.54
C ILE A 333 -11.97 -2.25 17.92
N CYS A 334 -11.51 -2.26 16.67
CA CYS A 334 -11.13 -1.09 15.89
C CYS A 334 -11.40 -1.31 14.40
N ASN A 335 -11.25 -0.28 13.56
CA ASN A 335 -11.47 -0.40 12.13
C ASN A 335 -10.37 -1.24 11.48
N ILE A 336 -10.74 -2.34 10.81
CA ILE A 336 -9.80 -3.22 10.11
C ILE A 336 -9.99 -3.07 8.60
N TYR A 337 -8.91 -2.80 7.86
CA TYR A 337 -8.96 -2.56 6.42
C TYR A 337 -8.69 -3.83 5.61
N SER A 338 -9.54 -4.07 4.61
CA SER A 338 -9.41 -5.18 3.67
C SER A 338 -8.57 -4.78 2.45
N ASN A 339 -7.54 -5.58 2.11
CA ASN A 339 -6.77 -5.35 0.89
C ASN A 339 -7.56 -5.61 -0.40
N PHE A 340 -8.58 -6.49 -0.34
CA PHE A 340 -9.43 -6.80 -1.49
C PHE A 340 -10.45 -5.70 -1.76
N VAL A 341 -11.14 -5.24 -0.72
CA VAL A 341 -12.15 -4.18 -0.86
C VAL A 341 -11.48 -2.82 -1.05
N GLY A 342 -10.37 -2.57 -0.33
CA GLY A 342 -9.70 -1.27 -0.27
C GLY A 342 -10.36 -0.31 0.73
N ALA A 343 -11.10 -0.85 1.69
CA ALA A 343 -11.84 -0.11 2.72
C ALA A 343 -12.00 -0.97 3.98
N VAL A 344 -12.62 -0.41 5.03
CA VAL A 344 -12.94 -1.13 6.27
C VAL A 344 -13.81 -2.35 5.96
N TYR A 345 -13.54 -3.46 6.64
CA TYR A 345 -14.34 -4.68 6.55
C TYR A 345 -15.83 -4.40 6.82
N SER A 346 -16.71 -5.14 6.14
CA SER A 346 -18.14 -5.11 6.47
C SER A 346 -18.41 -5.84 7.79
N ALA A 347 -19.60 -5.64 8.36
CA ALA A 347 -20.02 -6.36 9.57
C ALA A 347 -20.42 -7.83 9.29
N ARG A 348 -20.51 -8.25 8.02
CA ARG A 348 -21.05 -9.55 7.62
C ARG A 348 -19.94 -10.60 7.53
N LYS A 349 -19.96 -11.57 8.44
CA LYS A 349 -18.96 -12.66 8.52
C LYS A 349 -18.72 -13.39 7.17
N GLY A 350 -19.76 -13.59 6.36
CA GLY A 350 -19.62 -14.21 5.04
C GLY A 350 -18.82 -13.36 4.05
N GLU A 351 -19.07 -12.04 4.03
CA GLU A 351 -18.34 -11.10 3.18
C GLU A 351 -16.88 -10.95 3.62
N ILE A 352 -16.61 -10.95 4.93
CA ILE A 352 -15.26 -10.95 5.50
C ILE A 352 -14.46 -12.17 5.00
N ARG A 353 -14.99 -13.39 5.19
CA ARG A 353 -14.30 -14.63 4.76
C ARG A 353 -14.04 -14.62 3.25
N ASN A 354 -15.03 -14.22 2.47
CA ASN A 354 -14.88 -14.11 1.02
C ASN A 354 -13.80 -13.08 0.62
N ALA A 355 -13.73 -11.93 1.29
CA ALA A 355 -12.72 -10.93 1.02
C ALA A 355 -11.30 -11.43 1.35
N ILE A 356 -11.11 -12.13 2.49
CA ILE A 356 -9.80 -12.72 2.85
C ILE A 356 -9.40 -13.79 1.83
N ALA A 357 -10.31 -14.66 1.39
CA ALA A 357 -10.01 -15.68 0.39
C ALA A 357 -9.67 -15.05 -0.99
N LYS A 358 -10.48 -14.08 -1.45
CA LYS A 358 -10.24 -13.39 -2.73
C LYS A 358 -8.98 -12.54 -2.75
N GLN A 359 -8.50 -12.10 -1.59
CA GLN A 359 -7.24 -11.37 -1.44
C GLN A 359 -6.06 -12.09 -2.12
N VAL A 360 -6.06 -13.43 -2.14
CA VAL A 360 -4.95 -14.24 -2.69
C VAL A 360 -4.76 -14.03 -4.20
N VAL A 361 -5.84 -13.77 -4.93
CA VAL A 361 -5.87 -13.66 -6.41
C VAL A 361 -6.22 -12.26 -6.92
N SER A 362 -6.44 -11.32 -6.00
CA SER A 362 -6.89 -9.96 -6.33
C SER A 362 -5.84 -8.94 -5.92
N PRO A 363 -5.76 -7.80 -6.62
CA PRO A 363 -4.79 -6.77 -6.28
C PRO A 363 -4.93 -6.26 -4.86
N VAL A 364 -3.79 -6.04 -4.21
CA VAL A 364 -3.72 -5.38 -2.91
C VAL A 364 -3.96 -3.88 -3.09
N LYS A 365 -5.08 -3.37 -2.55
CA LYS A 365 -5.50 -1.97 -2.63
C LYS A 365 -4.88 -1.08 -1.55
N TRP A 366 -3.55 -1.12 -1.43
CA TRP A 366 -2.84 -0.42 -0.36
C TRP A 366 -2.89 1.10 -0.50
N GLU A 367 -2.80 1.62 -1.73
CA GLU A 367 -3.00 3.03 -2.02
C GLU A 367 -4.37 3.51 -1.50
N GLN A 368 -5.44 2.78 -1.81
CA GLN A 368 -6.80 3.15 -1.40
C GLN A 368 -6.95 3.16 0.12
N ILE A 369 -6.39 2.16 0.81
CA ILE A 369 -6.37 2.09 2.28
C ILE A 369 -5.63 3.31 2.86
N GLN A 370 -4.44 3.62 2.35
CA GLN A 370 -3.69 4.78 2.80
C GLN A 370 -4.47 6.07 2.60
N GLN A 371 -5.13 6.25 1.44
CA GLN A 371 -5.95 7.43 1.18
C GLN A 371 -7.10 7.59 2.19
N LEU A 372 -7.72 6.48 2.62
CA LEU A 372 -8.77 6.53 3.66
C LEU A 372 -8.20 6.94 5.02
N LEU A 373 -7.04 6.40 5.40
CA LEU A 373 -6.37 6.76 6.64
C LEU A 373 -5.93 8.23 6.64
N PHE A 374 -5.42 8.75 5.52
CA PHE A 374 -5.06 10.17 5.39
C PHE A 374 -6.27 11.10 5.51
N ARG A 375 -7.43 10.71 4.97
CA ARG A 375 -8.67 11.51 5.06
C ARG A 375 -9.19 11.70 6.48
N LYS A 376 -8.65 10.97 7.47
CA LYS A 376 -9.01 11.14 8.87
C LYS A 376 -8.40 12.40 9.51
N HIS A 377 -7.46 13.09 8.86
CA HIS A 377 -6.89 14.32 9.41
C HIS A 377 -7.97 15.38 9.68
N LYS A 378 -7.73 16.21 10.70
CA LYS A 378 -8.60 17.32 11.07
C LYS A 378 -7.75 18.54 11.41
N ASP A 379 -8.05 19.69 10.83
CA ASP A 379 -7.31 20.94 11.06
C ASP A 379 -5.79 20.77 10.88
N GLU A 380 -5.39 20.06 9.81
CA GLU A 380 -4.00 19.64 9.52
C GLU A 380 -3.33 18.74 10.57
N LYS A 381 -4.05 18.24 11.56
CA LYS A 381 -3.57 17.26 12.54
C LYS A 381 -3.82 15.84 12.05
N PHE A 382 -2.83 14.97 12.29
CA PHE A 382 -2.85 13.57 11.88
C PHE A 382 -2.75 12.65 13.10
N PRO A 383 -3.32 11.44 13.02
CA PRO A 383 -3.14 10.42 14.05
C PRO A 383 -1.69 9.94 14.11
N ARG A 384 -1.30 9.37 15.24
CA ARG A 384 -0.06 8.62 15.39
C ARG A 384 -0.13 7.37 14.51
N VAL A 385 0.90 7.11 13.70
CA VAL A 385 0.95 5.95 12.80
C VAL A 385 2.13 5.08 13.17
N ILE A 386 1.90 3.80 13.51
CA ILE A 386 2.96 2.90 13.95
C ILE A 386 3.04 1.71 13.00
N GLU A 387 4.15 1.55 12.28
CA GLU A 387 4.47 0.31 11.58
C GLU A 387 5.04 -0.70 12.58
N VAL A 388 4.34 -1.81 12.79
CA VAL A 388 4.65 -2.82 13.81
C VAL A 388 5.15 -4.10 13.15
N GLY A 389 6.42 -4.44 13.36
CA GLY A 389 7.03 -5.66 12.83
C GLY A 389 8.36 -5.43 12.08
N PRO A 390 8.75 -6.36 11.21
CA PRO A 390 10.03 -6.29 10.50
C PRO A 390 10.00 -5.24 9.37
N GLY A 391 11.16 -4.71 9.00
CA GLY A 391 11.29 -3.75 7.88
C GLY A 391 10.74 -2.35 8.20
N LYS A 392 10.73 -1.45 7.19
CA LYS A 392 10.18 -0.07 7.27
C LYS A 392 9.48 0.32 5.95
N GLN A 393 8.95 -0.69 5.26
CA GLN A 393 8.51 -0.52 3.88
C GLN A 393 7.23 0.30 3.83
N LEU A 394 6.33 0.13 4.81
CA LEU A 394 5.06 0.84 4.82
C LEU A 394 5.27 2.33 5.11
N GLY A 395 6.14 2.67 6.05
CA GLY A 395 6.55 4.05 6.32
C GLY A 395 7.19 4.73 5.11
N THR A 396 7.97 4.00 4.32
CA THR A 396 8.54 4.52 3.07
C THR A 396 7.43 4.86 2.06
N MET A 397 6.41 4.00 1.91
CA MET A 397 5.26 4.27 1.03
C MET A 397 4.36 5.39 1.59
N TRP A 398 4.19 5.44 2.91
CA TRP A 398 3.45 6.47 3.62
C TRP A 398 4.03 7.86 3.34
N ALA A 399 5.36 7.99 3.45
CA ALA A 399 6.10 9.22 3.14
C ALA A 399 5.96 9.66 1.67
N LYS A 400 5.75 8.72 0.75
CA LYS A 400 5.48 9.04 -0.68
C LYS A 400 4.09 9.61 -0.91
N THR A 401 3.18 9.47 0.06
CA THR A 401 1.82 9.97 -0.05
C THR A 401 1.63 11.29 0.67
N SER A 402 2.15 11.46 1.89
CA SER A 402 2.14 12.74 2.61
C SER A 402 3.34 12.87 3.55
N LYS A 403 4.12 13.94 3.36
CA LYS A 403 5.24 14.26 4.26
C LYS A 403 4.74 14.70 5.65
N LYS A 404 3.71 15.56 5.69
CA LYS A 404 3.11 16.05 6.95
C LYS A 404 2.61 14.89 7.82
N ALA A 405 1.87 13.95 7.23
CA ALA A 405 1.39 12.78 7.97
C ALA A 405 2.52 11.82 8.37
N HIS A 406 3.63 11.79 7.63
CA HIS A 406 4.80 11.00 7.98
C HIS A 406 5.57 11.56 9.19
N GLU A 407 5.35 12.82 9.59
CA GLU A 407 5.91 13.34 10.85
C GLU A 407 5.35 12.63 12.09
N LYS A 408 4.16 12.02 11.96
CA LYS A 408 3.52 11.20 13.00
C LYS A 408 3.80 9.71 12.86
N TYR A 409 4.67 9.32 11.92
CA TYR A 409 5.03 7.93 11.69
C TYR A 409 6.13 7.47 12.63
N GLU A 410 5.94 6.29 13.22
CA GLU A 410 6.89 5.59 14.05
C GLU A 410 7.08 4.16 13.54
N HIS A 411 8.28 3.61 13.73
CA HIS A 411 8.55 2.20 13.45
C HIS A 411 8.85 1.45 14.74
N TYR A 412 8.06 0.42 15.01
CA TYR A 412 8.24 -0.45 16.15
C TYR A 412 8.69 -1.85 15.70
N SER A 413 10.00 -2.10 15.88
CA SER A 413 10.69 -3.28 15.33
C SER A 413 10.62 -4.53 16.23
N CYS A 414 10.77 -5.71 15.62
CA CYS A 414 10.73 -7.05 16.23
C CYS A 414 12.10 -7.72 16.46
#